data_AF-A0A832FU53-F1
#
_entry.id   AF-A0A832FU53-F1
#
_cell.length_a   1.000
_cell.length_b   1.000
_cell.length_c   1.000
_cell.angle_alpha   90.00
_cell.angle_beta   90.00
_cell.angle_gamma   90.00
#
_symmetry.space_group_name_H-M   'P 1'
#
loop_
_entity.id
_entity.type
_entity.pdbx_description
1 polymer ?
#
loop_
_entity_poly.entity_id
_entity_poly.type
_entity_poly.pdbx_seq_one_letter_code
_entity_poly.pdbx_strand_id
1 'polypeptide(L)'
;MIENIYESQKVYLKLSSPVHIGNEQGKITRFEFLSQGNYVYPISEEKLANFLLEKNLIDDYVQEVENQGRNFNLSSFLNRKRVNLNTDVLEYISNGRKIKALQNISNVVEFHPLIRDGFTNPYIPGTSIKGAIRTAILYCYFKKLKSEDPTRFNQYIQRIEQFIQNRKDRREFDEIIIQDVFQNFNIQGKSRSPNTDWLRI
;
A
#
# COMPACT_ATOMS: atom_id res chain seq x y z
N MET A 1 26.20 -35.00 -7.89
CA MET A 1 25.95 -34.16 -6.71
C MET A 1 25.56 -32.80 -7.26
N ILE A 2 24.29 -32.40 -7.14
CA ILE A 2 23.90 -31.04 -7.50
C ILE A 2 24.29 -30.19 -6.30
N GLU A 3 25.42 -29.48 -6.41
CA GLU A 3 25.75 -28.40 -5.46
C GLU A 3 24.56 -27.44 -5.40
N ASN A 4 24.24 -26.92 -4.21
CA ASN A 4 23.11 -26.02 -4.04
C ASN A 4 23.25 -24.82 -4.99
N ILE A 5 22.38 -24.75 -6.00
CA ILE A 5 22.37 -23.72 -7.05
C ILE A 5 21.89 -22.35 -6.49
N TYR A 6 21.45 -22.31 -5.24
CA TYR A 6 20.94 -21.11 -4.59
C TYR A 6 21.61 -20.86 -3.24
N GLU A 7 21.87 -19.59 -2.97
CA GLU A 7 22.21 -19.07 -1.65
C GLU A 7 20.96 -18.42 -1.04
N SER A 8 20.71 -18.64 0.25
CA SER A 8 19.57 -18.07 0.98
C SER A 8 20.02 -17.39 2.26
N GLN A 9 19.58 -16.15 2.47
CA GLN A 9 19.88 -15.39 3.67
C GLN A 9 18.60 -14.90 4.36
N LYS A 10 18.55 -14.99 5.69
CA LYS A 10 17.50 -14.39 6.51
C LYS A 10 17.94 -13.01 6.97
N VAL A 11 17.06 -12.02 6.81
CA VAL A 11 17.31 -10.63 7.19
C VAL A 11 16.24 -10.17 8.16
N TYR A 12 16.65 -9.44 9.20
CA TYR A 12 15.75 -8.82 10.16
C TYR A 12 15.70 -7.30 9.90
N LEU A 13 14.49 -6.77 9.72
CA LEU A 13 14.27 -5.35 9.49
C LEU A 13 13.75 -4.69 10.76
N LYS A 14 14.37 -3.58 11.15
CA LYS A 14 13.91 -2.72 12.25
C LYS A 14 13.43 -1.39 11.69
N LEU A 15 12.20 -1.01 12.01
CA LEU A 15 11.66 0.30 11.66
C LEU A 15 12.32 1.37 12.53
N SER A 16 12.90 2.40 11.89
CA SER A 16 13.51 3.56 12.57
C SER A 16 12.61 4.80 12.54
N SER A 17 11.56 4.76 11.73
CA SER A 17 10.53 5.79 11.59
C SER A 17 9.17 5.12 11.27
N PRO A 18 8.04 5.84 11.35
CA PRO A 18 6.78 5.35 10.81
C PRO A 18 6.92 4.99 9.33
N VAL A 19 6.41 3.82 8.94
CA VAL A 19 6.40 3.33 7.55
C VAL A 19 4.96 3.00 7.18
N HIS A 20 4.52 3.53 6.04
CA HIS A 20 3.22 3.25 5.47
C HIS A 20 3.39 2.55 4.11
N ILE A 21 2.80 1.36 3.98
CA ILE A 21 2.64 0.66 2.71
C ILE A 21 1.16 0.37 2.58
N GLY A 22 0.51 1.06 1.65
CA GLY A 22 -0.92 0.93 1.38
C GLY A 22 -1.25 -0.25 0.49
N ASN A 23 -2.53 -0.59 0.42
CA ASN A 23 -3.09 -1.49 -0.59
C ASN A 23 -3.90 -0.69 -1.62
N GLU A 24 -4.45 -1.37 -2.61
CA GLU A 24 -5.27 -0.76 -3.67
C GLU A 24 -6.67 -0.34 -3.20
N GLN A 25 -7.09 -0.73 -1.98
CA GLN A 25 -8.41 -0.39 -1.43
C GLN A 25 -8.58 1.11 -1.18
N GLY A 26 -7.51 1.91 -1.26
CA GLY A 26 -7.60 3.37 -1.27
C GLY A 26 -7.71 3.96 0.14
N LYS A 27 -8.73 4.80 0.36
CA LYS A 27 -8.90 5.55 1.61
C LYS A 27 -10.17 5.09 2.33
N ILE A 28 -10.08 4.95 3.65
CA ILE A 28 -11.22 4.65 4.51
C ILE A 28 -11.77 5.97 5.03
N THR A 29 -13.07 6.20 4.84
CA THR A 29 -13.73 7.47 5.20
C THR A 29 -14.65 7.29 6.42
N ARG A 30 -15.27 8.37 6.92
CA ARG A 30 -16.23 8.34 8.06
C ARG A 30 -17.47 7.45 7.84
N PHE A 31 -17.63 6.87 6.66
CA PHE A 31 -18.60 5.81 6.39
C PHE A 31 -18.18 4.47 6.98
N GLU A 32 -16.86 4.22 7.03
CA GLU A 32 -16.28 2.89 7.17
C GLU A 32 -15.39 2.78 8.42
N PHE A 33 -15.40 3.80 9.29
CA PHE A 33 -14.74 3.71 10.59
C PHE A 33 -15.54 4.42 11.70
N LEU A 34 -15.34 3.92 12.91
CA LEU A 34 -15.71 4.59 14.15
C LEU A 34 -14.46 4.99 14.92
N SER A 35 -14.57 5.98 15.80
CA SER A 35 -13.46 6.40 16.66
C SER A 35 -13.90 6.53 18.11
N GLN A 36 -13.00 6.16 19.03
CA GLN A 36 -13.20 6.34 20.46
C GLN A 36 -11.86 6.63 21.13
N GLY A 37 -11.73 7.78 21.78
CA GLY A 37 -10.45 8.25 22.31
C GLY A 37 -9.40 8.37 21.20
N ASN A 38 -8.25 7.70 21.36
CA ASN A 38 -7.17 7.67 20.36
C ASN A 38 -7.19 6.41 19.50
N TYR A 39 -8.35 5.76 19.36
CA TYR A 39 -8.49 4.53 18.58
C TYR A 39 -9.47 4.69 17.42
N VAL A 40 -9.06 4.18 16.26
CA VAL A 40 -9.89 4.03 15.08
C VAL A 40 -10.28 2.55 14.94
N TYR A 41 -11.56 2.32 14.64
CA TYR A 41 -12.17 1.00 14.47
C TYR A 41 -12.70 0.90 13.03
N PRO A 42 -11.91 0.32 12.10
CA PRO A 42 -12.36 0.06 10.73
C PRO A 42 -13.50 -0.95 10.74
N ILE A 43 -14.59 -0.63 10.05
CA ILE A 43 -15.85 -1.38 10.13
C ILE A 43 -15.83 -2.59 9.19
N SER A 44 -16.35 -3.72 9.68
CA SER A 44 -16.66 -4.87 8.84
C SER A 44 -18.09 -4.66 8.34
N GLU A 45 -18.26 -4.60 7.02
CA GLU A 45 -19.58 -4.42 6.39
C GLU A 45 -20.56 -5.51 6.84
N GLU A 46 -20.11 -6.77 6.90
CA GLU A 46 -20.89 -7.90 7.39
C GLU A 46 -21.33 -7.71 8.86
N LYS A 47 -20.40 -7.36 9.75
CA LYS A 47 -20.72 -7.17 11.18
C LYS A 47 -21.61 -5.95 11.41
N LEU A 48 -21.40 -4.87 10.66
CA LEU A 48 -22.26 -3.70 10.70
C LEU A 48 -23.68 -4.04 10.22
N ALA A 49 -23.82 -4.75 9.11
CA ALA A 49 -25.12 -5.16 8.58
C ALA A 49 -25.90 -6.01 9.61
N ASN A 50 -25.26 -7.02 10.20
CA ASN A 50 -25.86 -7.83 11.26
C ASN A 50 -26.27 -6.98 12.47
N PHE A 51 -25.39 -6.08 12.91
CA PHE A 51 -25.67 -5.18 14.03
C PHE A 51 -26.87 -4.26 13.77
N LEU A 52 -26.95 -3.67 12.58
CA LEU A 52 -28.05 -2.80 12.19
C LEU A 52 -29.36 -3.58 12.06
N LEU A 53 -29.31 -4.82 11.55
CA LEU A 53 -30.46 -5.70 11.45
C LEU A 53 -31.03 -6.03 12.83
N GLU A 54 -30.19 -6.44 13.78
CA GLU A 54 -30.59 -6.73 15.17
C GLU A 54 -31.21 -5.52 15.88
N LYS A 55 -30.79 -4.31 15.50
CA LYS A 55 -31.32 -3.05 16.04
C LYS A 55 -32.52 -2.50 15.27
N ASN A 56 -32.94 -3.17 14.19
CA ASN A 56 -33.97 -2.68 13.26
C ASN A 56 -33.66 -1.28 12.70
N LEU A 57 -32.41 -1.03 12.32
CA LEU A 57 -31.88 0.25 11.85
C LEU A 57 -31.48 0.26 10.37
N ILE A 58 -31.73 -0.82 9.62
CA ILE A 58 -31.31 -0.97 8.22
C ILE A 58 -31.96 0.11 7.33
N ASP A 59 -33.28 0.26 7.39
CA ASP A 59 -34.00 1.22 6.54
C ASP A 59 -33.58 2.67 6.84
N ASP A 60 -33.43 2.97 8.13
CA ASP A 60 -32.93 4.27 8.60
C ASP A 60 -31.52 4.57 8.11
N TYR A 61 -30.65 3.56 8.12
CA TYR A 61 -29.28 3.68 7.64
C TYR A 61 -29.25 3.97 6.14
N VAL A 62 -30.01 3.20 5.36
CA VAL A 62 -30.11 3.38 3.90
C VAL A 62 -30.63 4.78 3.56
N GLN A 63 -31.73 5.21 4.18
CA GLN A 63 -32.28 6.55 3.96
C GLN A 63 -31.28 7.66 4.30
N GLU A 64 -30.57 7.54 5.42
CA GLU A 64 -29.59 8.56 5.80
C GLU A 64 -28.39 8.62 4.84
N VAL A 65 -27.91 7.45 4.39
CA VAL A 65 -26.83 7.36 3.39
C VAL A 65 -27.26 7.98 2.07
N GLU A 66 -28.48 7.71 1.60
CA GLU A 66 -29.05 8.30 0.39
C GLU A 66 -29.17 9.83 0.50
N ASN A 67 -29.66 10.33 1.64
CA ASN A 67 -29.85 11.75 1.88
C ASN A 67 -28.52 12.53 2.02
N GLN A 68 -27.54 11.98 2.73
CA GLN A 68 -26.27 12.67 2.99
C GLN A 68 -25.23 12.45 1.88
N GLY A 69 -25.36 11.38 1.09
CA GLY A 69 -24.37 10.96 0.11
C GLY A 69 -22.97 10.95 0.74
N ARG A 70 -21.97 11.48 0.03
CA ARG A 70 -20.56 11.55 0.45
C ARG A 70 -20.29 12.24 1.79
N ASN A 71 -21.25 12.95 2.37
CA ASN A 71 -21.11 13.61 3.66
C ASN A 71 -21.55 12.73 4.84
N PHE A 72 -22.07 11.53 4.58
CA PHE A 72 -22.50 10.60 5.63
C PHE A 72 -21.39 10.33 6.64
N ASN A 73 -21.80 10.23 7.90
CA ASN A 73 -20.93 9.94 9.03
C ASN A 73 -21.59 8.89 9.92
N LEU A 74 -20.98 7.70 9.97
CA LEU A 74 -21.52 6.55 10.69
C LEU A 74 -21.64 6.82 12.19
N SER A 75 -20.64 7.50 12.79
CA SER A 75 -20.68 7.84 14.22
C SER A 75 -21.84 8.79 14.53
N SER A 76 -22.05 9.81 13.71
CA SER A 76 -23.18 10.75 13.86
C SER A 76 -24.53 10.04 13.71
N PHE A 77 -24.66 9.13 12.75
CA PHE A 77 -25.87 8.34 12.55
C PHE A 77 -26.20 7.49 13.80
N LEU A 78 -25.24 6.70 14.28
CA LEU A 78 -25.42 5.83 15.44
C LEU A 78 -25.72 6.62 16.72
N ASN A 79 -25.07 7.79 16.89
CA ASN A 79 -25.36 8.70 18.00
C ASN A 79 -26.80 9.25 17.94
N ARG A 80 -27.29 9.67 16.76
CA ARG A 80 -28.69 10.14 16.60
C ARG A 80 -29.70 9.04 16.90
N LYS A 81 -29.39 7.79 16.53
CA LYS A 81 -30.20 6.60 16.85
C LYS A 81 -30.01 6.12 18.30
N ARG A 82 -29.29 6.89 19.14
CA ARG A 82 -29.04 6.62 20.57
C ARG A 82 -28.41 5.23 20.80
N VAL A 83 -27.60 4.77 19.85
CA VAL A 83 -26.85 3.52 19.98
C VAL A 83 -25.71 3.71 20.98
N ASN A 84 -25.63 2.84 21.99
CA ASN A 84 -24.52 2.84 22.94
C ASN A 84 -23.28 2.18 22.30
N LEU A 85 -22.28 2.98 21.94
CA LEU A 85 -21.00 2.54 21.37
C LEU A 85 -19.99 2.23 22.48
N ASN A 86 -20.26 1.19 23.27
CA ASN A 86 -19.28 0.66 24.21
C ASN A 86 -18.16 -0.11 23.48
N THR A 87 -17.12 -0.51 24.21
CA THR A 87 -15.96 -1.20 23.62
C THR A 87 -16.34 -2.53 22.96
N ASP A 88 -17.27 -3.30 23.54
CA ASP A 88 -17.71 -4.59 22.98
C ASP A 88 -18.39 -4.41 21.62
N VAL A 89 -19.25 -3.41 21.48
CA VAL A 89 -19.92 -3.09 20.20
C VAL A 89 -18.90 -2.65 19.15
N LEU A 90 -17.94 -1.80 19.53
CA LEU A 90 -16.88 -1.35 18.62
C LEU A 90 -16.00 -2.51 18.16
N GLU A 91 -15.62 -3.41 19.06
CA GLU A 91 -14.83 -4.60 18.74
C GLU A 91 -15.63 -5.58 17.87
N TYR A 92 -16.92 -5.78 18.14
CA TYR A 92 -17.79 -6.60 17.29
C TYR A 92 -17.92 -6.05 15.87
N ILE A 93 -18.32 -4.79 15.72
CA ILE A 93 -18.57 -4.16 14.41
C ILE A 93 -17.26 -4.03 13.60
N SER A 94 -16.12 -3.87 14.27
CA SER A 94 -14.80 -3.81 13.61
C SER A 94 -14.19 -5.18 13.32
N ASN A 95 -14.83 -6.28 13.74
CA ASN A 95 -14.28 -7.64 13.71
C ASN A 95 -12.92 -7.72 14.43
N GLY A 96 -12.83 -7.10 15.61
CA GLY A 96 -11.63 -7.01 16.44
C GLY A 96 -10.56 -6.05 15.92
N ARG A 97 -10.79 -5.33 14.81
CA ARG A 97 -9.78 -4.44 14.24
C ARG A 97 -9.75 -3.09 14.97
N LYS A 98 -8.59 -2.76 15.52
CA LYS A 98 -8.37 -1.52 16.27
C LYS A 98 -7.00 -0.92 15.95
N ILE A 99 -6.97 0.36 15.61
CA ILE A 99 -5.75 1.10 15.25
C ILE A 99 -5.54 2.20 16.28
N LYS A 100 -4.40 2.19 16.96
CA LYS A 100 -4.01 3.26 17.88
C LYS A 100 -3.42 4.42 17.07
N ALA A 101 -4.01 5.59 17.23
CA ALA A 101 -3.45 6.83 16.72
C ALA A 101 -2.45 7.42 17.73
N LEU A 102 -1.40 8.04 17.20
CA LEU A 102 -0.38 8.72 18.01
C LEU A 102 -0.84 10.11 18.49
N GLN A 103 -1.85 10.67 17.84
CA GLN A 103 -2.40 11.99 18.13
C GLN A 103 -3.93 11.92 18.21
N ASN A 104 -4.55 13.03 18.62
CA ASN A 104 -6.00 13.15 18.68
C ASN A 104 -6.62 12.96 17.29
N ILE A 105 -7.63 12.09 17.21
CA ILE A 105 -8.32 11.71 15.97
C ILE A 105 -9.71 12.33 15.81
N SER A 106 -10.12 13.24 16.70
CA SER A 106 -11.46 13.84 16.69
C SER A 106 -11.82 14.51 15.36
N ASN A 107 -10.80 14.98 14.62
CA ASN A 107 -10.97 15.68 13.34
C ASN A 107 -10.58 14.81 12.12
N VAL A 108 -10.31 13.52 12.30
CA VAL A 108 -9.95 12.63 11.19
C VAL A 108 -11.20 12.39 10.34
N VAL A 109 -11.10 12.69 9.04
CA VAL A 109 -12.16 12.47 8.05
C VAL A 109 -11.91 11.20 7.24
N GLU A 110 -10.65 10.88 7.03
CA GLU A 110 -10.22 9.70 6.29
C GLU A 110 -8.82 9.28 6.71
N PHE A 111 -8.48 8.03 6.46
CA PHE A 111 -7.11 7.52 6.59
C PHE A 111 -6.82 6.44 5.56
N HIS A 112 -5.53 6.21 5.29
CA HIS A 112 -5.08 5.15 4.40
C HIS A 112 -4.71 3.90 5.21
N PRO A 113 -5.34 2.74 4.95
CA PRO A 113 -5.01 1.51 5.64
C PRO A 113 -3.65 0.97 5.17
N LEU A 114 -2.95 0.28 6.08
CA LEU A 114 -1.80 -0.54 5.72
C LEU A 114 -2.27 -1.77 4.93
N ILE A 115 -1.41 -2.27 4.03
CA ILE A 115 -1.58 -3.56 3.39
C ILE A 115 -1.60 -4.67 4.44
N ARG A 116 -2.51 -5.64 4.24
CA ARG A 116 -2.76 -6.74 5.16
C ARG A 116 -2.82 -8.08 4.42
N ASP A 117 -2.49 -9.15 5.10
CA ASP A 117 -2.67 -10.51 4.60
C ASP A 117 -4.14 -10.95 4.67
N GLY A 118 -4.43 -12.18 4.23
CA GLY A 118 -5.78 -12.76 4.29
C GLY A 118 -6.34 -12.95 5.70
N PHE A 119 -5.50 -12.83 6.74
CA PHE A 119 -5.87 -12.88 8.15
C PHE A 119 -5.94 -11.48 8.78
N THR A 120 -5.90 -10.43 7.96
CA THR A 120 -5.94 -9.01 8.36
C THR A 120 -4.70 -8.50 9.11
N ASN A 121 -3.59 -9.24 9.13
CA ASN A 121 -2.35 -8.78 9.76
C ASN A 121 -1.57 -7.86 8.82
N PRO A 122 -1.09 -6.69 9.30
CA PRO A 122 -0.26 -5.81 8.49
C PRO A 122 1.10 -6.48 8.21
N TYR A 123 1.59 -6.36 6.97
CA TYR A 123 2.89 -6.88 6.58
C TYR A 123 3.61 -5.94 5.62
N ILE A 124 4.91 -6.17 5.42
CA ILE A 124 5.70 -5.49 4.38
C ILE A 124 5.83 -6.47 3.20
N PRO A 125 5.26 -6.16 2.02
CA PRO A 125 5.39 -7.01 0.85
C PRO A 125 6.85 -7.14 0.41
N GLY A 126 7.22 -8.35 -0.01
CA GLY A 126 8.53 -8.61 -0.61
C GLY A 126 8.80 -7.75 -1.84
N THR A 127 7.74 -7.43 -2.61
CA THR A 127 7.81 -6.50 -3.74
C THR A 127 8.20 -5.07 -3.33
N SER A 128 7.73 -4.58 -2.18
CA SER A 128 8.12 -3.26 -1.65
C SER A 128 9.58 -3.23 -1.22
N ILE A 129 10.06 -4.26 -0.51
CA ILE A 129 11.47 -4.39 -0.12
C ILE A 129 12.35 -4.47 -1.37
N LYS A 130 11.96 -5.31 -2.33
CA LYS A 130 12.67 -5.47 -3.60
C LYS A 130 12.73 -4.17 -4.38
N GLY A 131 11.66 -3.39 -4.41
CA GLY A 131 11.63 -2.05 -5.02
C GLY A 131 12.66 -1.11 -4.39
N ALA A 132 12.75 -1.08 -3.06
CA ALA A 132 13.76 -0.28 -2.36
C ALA A 132 15.19 -0.71 -2.70
N ILE A 133 15.47 -2.02 -2.70
CA ILE A 133 16.79 -2.58 -3.08
C ILE A 133 17.11 -2.26 -4.54
N ARG A 134 16.14 -2.41 -5.45
CA ARG A 134 16.31 -2.12 -6.88
C ARG A 134 16.72 -0.67 -7.10
N THR A 135 16.07 0.27 -6.43
CA THR A 135 16.42 1.69 -6.50
C THR A 135 17.83 1.96 -5.97
N ALA A 136 18.23 1.31 -4.87
CA ALA A 136 19.59 1.44 -4.33
C ALA A 136 20.66 0.92 -5.31
N ILE A 137 20.42 -0.23 -5.94
CA ILE A 137 21.31 -0.79 -6.98
C ILE A 137 21.40 0.17 -8.16
N LEU A 138 20.26 0.68 -8.65
CA LEU A 138 20.22 1.61 -9.78
C LEU A 138 21.01 2.89 -9.49
N TYR A 139 20.86 3.45 -8.28
CA TYR A 139 21.62 4.60 -7.83
C TYR A 139 23.13 4.32 -7.82
N CYS A 140 23.55 3.19 -7.25
CA CYS A 140 24.96 2.82 -7.19
C CYS A 140 25.55 2.59 -8.60
N TYR A 141 24.79 1.94 -9.48
CA TYR A 141 25.17 1.74 -10.88
C TYR A 141 25.42 3.08 -11.58
N PHE A 142 24.47 4.01 -11.53
CA PHE A 142 24.62 5.31 -12.18
C PHE A 142 25.70 6.19 -11.54
N LYS A 143 25.88 6.12 -10.22
CA LYS A 143 26.95 6.83 -9.53
C LYS A 143 28.32 6.36 -10.01
N LYS A 144 28.51 5.04 -10.16
CA LYS A 144 29.74 4.44 -10.69
C LYS A 144 29.94 4.76 -12.18
N LEU A 145 28.87 4.66 -12.98
CA LEU A 145 28.89 4.98 -14.40
C LEU A 145 29.31 6.43 -14.65
N LYS A 146 28.82 7.37 -13.84
CA LYS A 146 29.19 8.79 -13.94
C LYS A 146 30.70 9.03 -13.78
N SER A 147 31.38 8.28 -12.92
CA SER A 147 32.82 8.42 -12.71
C SER A 147 33.66 7.65 -13.71
N GLU A 148 33.21 6.46 -14.12
CA GLU A 148 34.01 5.54 -14.96
C GLU A 148 33.78 5.73 -16.46
N ASP A 149 32.55 6.07 -16.86
CA ASP A 149 32.17 6.31 -18.25
C ASP A 149 31.19 7.49 -18.34
N PRO A 150 31.71 8.74 -18.23
CA PRO A 150 30.88 9.94 -18.32
C PRO A 150 30.12 10.05 -19.63
N THR A 151 30.68 9.52 -20.72
CA THR A 151 30.05 9.54 -22.05
C THR A 151 28.77 8.71 -22.04
N ARG A 152 28.83 7.46 -21.58
CA ARG A 152 27.64 6.60 -21.48
C ARG A 152 26.64 7.12 -20.44
N PHE A 153 27.12 7.69 -19.34
CA PHE A 153 26.23 8.37 -18.38
C PHE A 153 25.45 9.52 -19.05
N ASN A 154 26.14 10.38 -19.80
CA ASN A 154 25.50 11.51 -20.50
C ASN A 154 24.51 11.05 -21.58
N GLN A 155 24.74 9.90 -22.22
CA GLN A 155 23.75 9.31 -23.14
C GLN A 155 22.43 8.96 -22.44
N TYR A 156 22.48 8.43 -21.20
CA TYR A 156 21.28 8.20 -20.41
C TYR A 156 20.57 9.51 -20.05
N ILE A 157 21.32 10.54 -19.66
CA ILE A 157 20.76 11.87 -19.35
C ILE A 157 20.04 12.47 -20.57
N GLN A 158 20.68 12.46 -21.74
CA GLN A 158 20.08 12.96 -22.97
C GLN A 158 18.78 12.21 -23.32
N ARG A 159 18.76 10.88 -23.14
CA ARG A 159 17.54 10.08 -23.34
C ARG A 159 16.43 10.47 -22.35
N ILE A 160 16.76 10.71 -21.07
CA ILE A 160 15.80 11.17 -20.04
C ILE A 160 15.21 12.52 -20.44
N GLU A 161 16.06 13.47 -20.83
CA GLU A 161 15.62 14.82 -21.21
C GLU A 161 14.69 14.80 -22.43
N GLN A 162 15.06 14.05 -23.47
CA GLN A 162 14.20 13.84 -24.64
C GLN A 162 12.86 13.20 -24.28
N PHE A 163 12.87 12.23 -23.37
CA PHE A 163 11.66 11.56 -22.93
C PHE A 163 10.72 12.51 -22.17
N ILE A 164 11.25 13.30 -21.23
CA ILE A 164 10.49 14.32 -20.48
C ILE A 164 9.88 15.36 -21.43
N GLN A 165 10.68 15.85 -22.40
CA GLN A 165 10.22 16.82 -23.40
C GLN A 165 9.07 16.28 -24.25
N ASN A 166 9.13 15.01 -24.63
CA ASN A 166 8.12 14.37 -25.48
C ASN A 166 6.85 13.93 -24.75
N ARG A 167 6.74 14.16 -23.42
CA ARG A 167 5.61 13.73 -22.57
C ARG A 167 5.20 12.27 -22.77
N LYS A 168 6.15 11.39 -23.10
CA LYS A 168 5.88 9.97 -23.31
C LYS A 168 5.48 9.29 -21.99
N ASP A 169 4.78 8.16 -22.09
CA ASP A 169 4.32 7.40 -20.93
C ASP A 169 5.52 6.87 -20.13
N ARG A 170 5.63 7.27 -18.85
CA ARG A 170 6.75 6.95 -17.94
C ARG A 170 7.14 5.48 -17.96
N ARG A 171 6.18 4.59 -18.23
CA ARG A 171 6.38 3.14 -18.34
C ARG A 171 7.37 2.74 -19.43
N GLU A 172 7.32 3.39 -20.60
CA GLU A 172 8.22 3.07 -21.72
C GLU A 172 9.69 3.38 -21.39
N PHE A 173 9.92 4.43 -20.59
CA PHE A 173 11.26 4.83 -20.18
C PHE A 173 11.84 3.89 -19.12
N ASP A 174 11.02 3.56 -18.12
CA ASP A 174 11.41 2.61 -17.08
C ASP A 174 11.81 1.27 -17.69
N GLU A 175 11.09 0.80 -18.73
CA GLU A 175 11.42 -0.44 -19.44
C GLU A 175 12.82 -0.43 -20.07
N ILE A 176 13.25 0.66 -20.69
CA ILE A 176 14.58 0.74 -21.34
C ILE A 176 15.69 0.68 -20.30
N ILE A 177 15.61 1.48 -19.23
CA ILE A 177 16.62 1.44 -18.16
C ILE A 177 16.61 0.09 -17.47
N ILE A 178 15.43 -0.46 -17.19
CA ILE A 178 15.29 -1.77 -16.57
C ILE A 178 15.92 -2.85 -17.43
N GLN A 179 15.67 -2.83 -18.74
CA GLN A 179 16.28 -3.78 -19.67
C GLN A 179 17.80 -3.67 -19.64
N ASP A 180 18.33 -2.46 -19.76
CA ASP A 180 19.76 -2.19 -19.83
C ASP A 180 20.52 -2.47 -18.54
N VAL A 181 19.90 -2.29 -17.37
CA VAL A 181 20.59 -2.42 -16.07
C VAL A 181 20.30 -3.77 -15.42
N PHE A 182 19.05 -4.24 -15.48
CA PHE A 182 18.62 -5.43 -14.74
C PHE A 182 18.36 -6.65 -15.61
N GLN A 183 17.98 -6.51 -16.89
CA GLN A 183 17.57 -7.65 -17.74
C GLN A 183 18.69 -8.23 -18.63
N ASN A 184 19.93 -8.11 -18.21
CA ASN A 184 21.09 -8.60 -18.95
C ASN A 184 21.56 -10.02 -18.55
N PHE A 185 20.79 -10.75 -17.73
CA PHE A 185 21.18 -12.13 -17.42
C PHE A 185 21.06 -13.02 -18.66
N ASN A 186 22.12 -13.75 -19.00
CA ASN A 186 22.10 -14.59 -20.19
C ASN A 186 21.50 -15.96 -19.84
N ILE A 187 20.30 -16.24 -20.34
CA ILE A 187 19.63 -17.53 -20.19
C ILE A 187 19.51 -18.16 -21.57
N GLN A 188 19.93 -19.42 -21.70
CA GLN A 188 19.87 -20.13 -22.98
C GLN A 188 18.44 -20.13 -23.53
N GLY A 189 18.27 -19.62 -24.75
CA GLY A 189 16.96 -19.49 -25.41
C GLY A 189 16.10 -18.32 -24.96
N LYS A 190 16.60 -17.39 -24.12
CA LYS A 190 15.89 -16.17 -23.71
C LYS A 190 16.80 -14.94 -23.81
N SER A 191 16.33 -13.91 -24.49
CA SER A 191 17.01 -12.60 -24.58
C SER A 191 16.01 -11.50 -24.24
N ARG A 192 16.42 -10.54 -23.39
CA ARG A 192 15.62 -9.37 -22.99
C ARG A 192 14.17 -9.71 -22.64
N SER A 193 14.00 -10.73 -21.81
CA SER A 193 12.68 -11.12 -21.31
C SER A 193 12.63 -10.80 -19.83
N PRO A 194 11.47 -10.67 -19.19
CA PRO A 194 11.49 -10.43 -17.75
C PRO A 194 12.22 -11.57 -16.99
N ASN A 195 12.35 -12.78 -17.57
CA ASN A 195 13.10 -13.89 -16.97
C ASN A 195 14.61 -13.63 -16.89
N THR A 196 15.12 -12.62 -17.59
CA THR A 196 16.52 -12.21 -17.53
C THR A 196 16.74 -11.08 -16.52
N ASP A 197 15.69 -10.61 -15.81
CA ASP A 197 15.81 -9.63 -14.72
C ASP A 197 16.37 -10.30 -13.46
N TRP A 198 17.48 -9.76 -12.94
CA TRP A 198 18.18 -10.30 -11.77
C TRP A 198 17.34 -10.24 -10.49
N LEU A 199 16.30 -9.40 -10.50
CA LEU A 199 15.35 -9.26 -9.42
C LEU A 199 13.97 -9.77 -9.82
N ARG A 200 13.78 -10.59 -10.87
CA ARG A 200 12.45 -11.16 -11.16
C ARG A 200 11.99 -12.07 -10.02
N ILE A 201 10.71 -11.96 -9.68
CA ILE A 201 9.93 -12.99 -8.99
C ILE A 201 8.93 -13.51 -10.02
#